data_AF-A0A5P9BF01-F1
#
_entry.id   AF-A0A5P9BF01-F1
#
_cell.length_a   1.000
_cell.length_b   1.000
_cell.length_c   1.000
_cell.angle_alpha   90.00
_cell.angle_beta   90.00
_cell.angle_gamma   90.00
#
_symmetry.space_group_name_H-M   'P 1'
#
loop_
_entity.id
_entity.type
_entity.pdbx_description
1 polymer ?
#
loop_
_entity_poly.entity_id
_entity_poly.type
_entity_poly.pdbx_seq_one_letter_code
_entity_poly.pdbx_strand_id
1 'polypeptide(L)'
;MLDFDALNAYLDNDKDVIFAVLSTYQEDHANSLEEIQELVAQQDWGKLHFTVHTLKGILVSFGEETATSALENVEQNALKDLAPSDDDLAVIYSEVKVINRQIEEVLATY
;
A
#
# COMPACT_ATOMS: atom_id res chain seq x y z
N MET A 1 -4.03 6.58 -5.42
CA MET A 1 -3.10 6.67 -6.58
C MET A 1 -1.77 7.32 -6.16
N LEU A 2 -0.65 6.92 -6.79
CA LEU A 2 0.67 7.51 -6.49
C LEU A 2 0.82 8.92 -7.05
N ASP A 3 1.46 9.80 -6.26
CA ASP A 3 1.91 11.12 -6.70
C ASP A 3 3.39 11.02 -7.14
N PHE A 4 3.60 10.76 -8.42
CA PHE A 4 4.95 10.67 -8.98
C PHE A 4 5.68 12.01 -8.98
N ASP A 5 4.98 13.14 -9.05
CA ASP A 5 5.63 14.45 -8.99
C ASP A 5 6.19 14.69 -7.59
N ALA A 6 5.42 14.36 -6.54
CA ALA A 6 5.88 14.41 -5.16
C ALA A 6 7.00 13.41 -4.88
N LEU A 7 6.87 12.16 -5.36
CA LEU A 7 7.90 11.13 -5.20
C LEU A 7 9.22 11.53 -5.89
N ASN A 8 9.16 12.01 -7.13
CA ASN A 8 10.33 12.47 -7.88
C ASN A 8 10.99 13.67 -7.17
N ALA A 9 10.21 14.62 -6.66
CA ALA A 9 10.73 15.76 -5.91
C ALA A 9 11.38 15.34 -4.58
N TYR A 10 10.76 14.39 -3.86
CA TYR A 10 11.27 13.87 -2.59
C TYR A 10 12.61 13.13 -2.76
N LEU A 11 12.79 12.45 -3.88
CA LEU A 11 14.00 11.68 -4.22
C LEU A 11 14.97 12.47 -5.12
N ASP A 12 14.90 13.81 -5.15
CA ASP A 12 15.79 14.70 -5.91
C ASP A 12 15.89 14.37 -7.42
N ASN A 13 14.85 13.77 -8.00
CA ASN A 13 14.80 13.23 -9.36
C ASN A 13 15.90 12.19 -9.66
N ASP A 14 16.47 11.57 -8.61
CA ASP A 14 17.44 10.50 -8.75
C ASP A 14 16.74 9.21 -9.19
N LYS A 15 16.82 8.97 -10.49
CA LYS A 15 16.20 7.83 -11.17
C LYS A 15 16.67 6.49 -10.63
N ASP A 16 17.93 6.37 -10.22
CA ASP A 16 18.46 5.10 -9.70
C ASP A 16 17.87 4.82 -8.31
N VAL A 17 17.72 5.86 -7.49
CA VAL A 17 17.07 5.75 -6.17
C VAL A 17 15.58 5.46 -6.31
N ILE A 18 14.87 6.16 -7.20
CA ILE A 18 13.45 5.92 -7.48
C ILE A 18 13.25 4.47 -7.94
N PHE A 19 14.06 4.00 -8.88
CA PHE A 19 14.00 2.62 -9.36
C PHE A 19 14.22 1.61 -8.22
N ALA A 20 15.23 1.82 -7.39
CA ALA A 20 15.53 0.94 -6.26
C ALA A 20 14.36 0.90 -5.25
N VAL A 21 13.80 2.05 -4.89
CA VAL A 21 12.67 2.15 -3.95
C VAL A 21 11.42 1.45 -4.48
N LEU A 22 11.07 1.69 -5.75
CA LEU A 22 9.91 1.07 -6.38
C LEU A 22 10.09 -0.45 -6.60
N SER A 23 11.31 -0.88 -6.92
CA SER A 23 11.64 -2.30 -7.06
C SER A 23 11.50 -3.04 -5.72
N THR A 24 12.05 -2.47 -4.64
CA THR A 24 11.90 -3.03 -3.29
C THR A 24 10.43 -3.13 -2.90
N TYR A 25 9.62 -2.10 -3.18
CA TYR A 25 8.18 -2.19 -2.94
C TYR A 25 7.52 -3.35 -3.71
N GLN A 26 7.86 -3.51 -5.00
CA GLN A 26 7.27 -4.58 -5.80
C GLN A 26 7.69 -5.97 -5.28
N GLU A 27 8.94 -6.14 -4.84
CA GLU A 27 9.42 -7.39 -4.27
C GLU A 27 8.75 -7.74 -2.94
N ASP A 28 8.61 -6.74 -2.04
CA ASP A 28 8.15 -6.98 -0.68
C ASP A 28 6.62 -6.88 -0.50
N HIS A 29 5.92 -6.16 -1.39
CA HIS A 29 4.52 -5.76 -1.16
C HIS A 29 3.56 -5.98 -2.33
N ALA A 30 4.01 -6.51 -3.48
CA ALA A 30 3.10 -6.77 -4.60
C ALA A 30 1.96 -7.75 -4.24
N ASN A 31 2.20 -8.67 -3.30
CA ASN A 31 1.23 -9.65 -2.80
C ASN A 31 0.49 -9.20 -1.53
N SER A 32 0.74 -8.00 -0.99
CA SER A 32 0.08 -7.55 0.25
C SER A 32 -1.45 -7.52 0.15
N LEU A 33 -2.02 -7.40 -1.06
CA LEU A 33 -3.46 -7.52 -1.28
C LEU A 33 -4.01 -8.91 -0.98
N GLU A 34 -3.33 -9.95 -1.44
CA GLU A 34 -3.72 -11.34 -1.19
C GLU A 34 -3.58 -11.66 0.30
N GLU A 35 -2.49 -11.20 0.92
CA GLU A 35 -2.28 -11.32 2.36
C GLU A 35 -3.40 -10.66 3.17
N ILE A 36 -3.79 -9.41 2.84
CA ILE A 36 -4.89 -8.71 3.52
C ILE A 36 -6.20 -9.50 3.37
N GLN A 37 -6.50 -10.02 2.17
CA GLN A 37 -7.71 -10.82 1.93
C GLN A 37 -7.73 -12.09 2.79
N GLU A 38 -6.62 -12.81 2.87
CA GLU A 38 -6.49 -14.01 3.69
C GLU A 38 -6.66 -13.71 5.17
N LEU A 39 -6.01 -12.65 5.68
CA LEU A 39 -6.10 -12.26 7.08
C LEU A 39 -7.53 -11.85 7.47
N VAL A 40 -8.25 -11.15 6.57
CA VAL A 40 -9.66 -10.82 6.76
C VAL A 40 -10.53 -12.08 6.79
N ALA A 41 -10.31 -13.02 5.88
CA ALA A 41 -11.05 -14.28 5.85
C ALA A 41 -10.80 -15.16 7.10
N GLN A 42 -9.58 -15.12 7.63
CA GLN A 42 -9.18 -15.84 8.84
C GLN A 42 -9.55 -15.11 10.14
N GLN A 43 -10.00 -13.85 10.05
CA GLN A 43 -10.25 -12.98 11.20
C GLN A 43 -9.00 -12.78 12.09
N ASP A 44 -7.82 -12.78 11.48
CA ASP A 44 -6.55 -12.56 12.18
C ASP A 44 -6.23 -11.06 12.26
N TRP A 45 -6.96 -10.36 13.14
CA TRP A 45 -6.86 -8.90 13.30
C TRP A 45 -5.51 -8.45 13.83
N GLY A 46 -4.87 -9.28 14.65
CA GLY A 46 -3.53 -9.00 15.16
C GLY A 46 -2.52 -8.87 14.03
N LYS A 47 -2.47 -9.85 13.11
CA LYS A 47 -1.59 -9.75 11.93
C LYS A 47 -2.06 -8.70 10.94
N LEU A 48 -3.37 -8.58 10.72
CA LEU A 48 -3.92 -7.58 9.81
C LEU A 48 -3.44 -6.18 10.18
N HIS A 49 -3.47 -5.82 11.47
CA HIS A 49 -2.97 -4.55 11.98
C HIS A 49 -1.53 -4.28 11.53
N PHE A 50 -0.62 -5.24 11.69
CA PHE A 50 0.78 -5.08 11.27
C PHE A 50 0.96 -5.00 9.75
N THR A 51 0.24 -5.82 8.99
CA THR A 51 0.31 -5.84 7.53
C THR A 51 -0.16 -4.49 6.96
N VAL A 52 -1.30 -3.97 7.41
CA VAL A 52 -1.81 -2.68 6.92
C VAL A 52 -0.97 -1.49 7.41
N HIS A 53 -0.42 -1.55 8.63
CA HIS A 53 0.47 -0.52 9.15
C HIS A 53 1.73 -0.36 8.28
N THR A 54 2.35 -1.49 7.95
CA THR A 54 3.56 -1.53 7.11
C THR A 54 3.27 -0.97 5.72
N LEU A 55 2.22 -1.47 5.08
CA LEU A 55 1.82 -1.02 3.74
C LEU A 55 1.49 0.48 3.72
N LYS A 56 0.76 0.96 4.72
CA LYS A 56 0.43 2.39 4.87
C LYS A 56 1.69 3.24 4.96
N GLY A 57 2.67 2.83 5.78
CA GLY A 57 3.92 3.58 5.95
C GLY A 57 4.66 3.84 4.63
N ILE A 58 4.69 2.83 3.76
CA ILE A 58 5.34 2.96 2.45
C ILE A 58 4.50 3.80 1.51
N LEU A 59 3.18 3.58 1.44
CA LEU A 59 2.31 4.35 0.55
C LEU A 59 2.26 5.84 0.90
N VAL A 60 2.34 6.20 2.19
CA VAL A 60 2.50 7.59 2.63
C VAL A 60 3.79 8.20 2.07
N SER A 61 4.89 7.44 2.05
CA SER A 61 6.15 7.92 1.48
C SER A 61 6.07 8.15 -0.03
N PHE A 62 5.12 7.54 -0.72
CA PHE A 62 4.86 7.73 -2.15
C PHE A 62 3.80 8.80 -2.44
N GLY A 63 3.38 9.56 -1.43
CA GLY A 63 2.37 10.62 -1.58
C GLY A 63 0.96 10.10 -1.85
N GLU A 64 0.68 8.83 -1.54
CA GLU A 64 -0.64 8.23 -1.71
C GLU A 64 -1.54 8.64 -0.53
N GLU A 65 -2.72 9.20 -0.81
CA GLU A 65 -3.64 9.67 0.24
C GLU A 65 -4.91 8.81 0.40
N THR A 66 -5.36 8.15 -0.67
CA THR A 66 -6.69 7.49 -0.69
C THR A 66 -6.63 6.12 -0.04
N ALA A 67 -5.70 5.26 -0.48
CA ALA A 67 -5.46 3.97 0.14
C ALA A 67 -4.93 4.13 1.57
N THR A 68 -4.07 5.11 1.84
CA THR A 68 -3.52 5.34 3.18
C THR A 68 -4.58 5.72 4.20
N SER A 69 -5.58 6.51 3.80
CA SER A 69 -6.74 6.82 4.65
C SER A 69 -7.57 5.58 4.98
N ALA A 70 -7.83 4.72 3.99
CA ALA A 70 -8.56 3.47 4.22
C ALA A 70 -7.74 2.46 5.05
N LEU A 71 -6.43 2.35 4.80
CA LEU A 71 -5.52 1.51 5.58
C LEU A 71 -5.47 1.93 7.04
N GLU A 72 -5.46 3.24 7.34
CA GLU A 72 -5.55 3.76 8.70
C GLU A 72 -6.84 3.31 9.39
N ASN A 73 -8.00 3.39 8.72
CA ASN A 73 -9.27 2.94 9.29
C ASN A 73 -9.23 1.44 9.62
N VAL A 74 -8.72 0.62 8.70
CA VAL A 74 -8.56 -0.82 8.90
C VAL A 74 -7.58 -1.12 10.05
N GLU A 75 -6.46 -0.40 10.11
CA GLU A 75 -5.45 -0.53 11.18
C GLU A 75 -6.05 -0.27 12.56
N GLN A 76 -6.83 0.81 12.70
CA GLN A 76 -7.46 1.21 13.95
C GLN A 76 -8.59 0.26 14.38
N ASN A 77 -9.32 -0.31 13.42
CA ASN A 77 -10.34 -1.33 13.71
C ASN A 77 -9.68 -2.64 14.15
N ALA A 78 -8.67 -3.09 13.42
CA ALA A 78 -7.91 -4.30 13.74
C ALA A 78 -7.25 -4.22 15.13
N LEU A 79 -6.69 -3.06 15.50
CA LEU A 79 -6.15 -2.80 16.84
C LEU A 79 -7.20 -2.94 17.96
N LYS A 80 -8.47 -2.71 17.65
CA LYS A 80 -9.61 -2.82 18.57
C LYS A 80 -10.31 -4.17 18.50
N ASP A 81 -9.75 -5.14 17.77
CA ASP A 81 -10.34 -6.45 17.54
C ASP A 81 -11.71 -6.37 16.81
N LEU A 82 -11.86 -5.36 15.96
CA LEU A 82 -13.07 -5.13 15.16
C LEU A 82 -12.80 -5.48 13.69
N ALA A 83 -13.81 -6.07 13.05
CA ALA A 83 -13.78 -6.33 11.62
C ALA A 83 -13.65 -5.00 10.84
N PRO A 84 -12.85 -4.98 9.76
CA PRO A 84 -12.78 -3.83 8.85
C PRO A 84 -14.13 -3.56 8.16
N SER A 85 -14.34 -2.32 7.71
CA SER A 85 -15.49 -2.00 6.86
C SER A 85 -15.30 -2.54 5.45
N ASP A 86 -16.36 -3.07 4.84
CA ASP A 86 -16.35 -3.49 3.44
C ASP A 86 -16.00 -2.34 2.50
N ASP A 87 -16.39 -1.10 2.85
CA ASP A 87 -16.07 0.10 2.06
C ASP A 87 -14.56 0.40 2.09
N ASP A 88 -13.93 0.34 3.27
CA ASP A 88 -12.48 0.55 3.40
C ASP A 88 -11.71 -0.55 2.65
N LEU A 89 -12.15 -1.82 2.77
CA LEU A 89 -11.56 -2.94 2.05
C LEU A 89 -11.68 -2.78 0.54
N ALA A 90 -12.85 -2.35 0.04
CA ALA A 90 -13.05 -2.11 -1.39
C ALA A 90 -12.12 -1.00 -1.91
N VAL A 91 -11.92 0.08 -1.15
CA VAL A 91 -10.97 1.14 -1.49
C VAL A 91 -9.55 0.60 -1.54
N ILE A 92 -9.10 -0.14 -0.50
CA ILE A 92 -7.75 -0.73 -0.46
C ILE A 92 -7.52 -1.64 -1.66
N TYR A 93 -8.46 -2.55 -1.94
CA TYR A 93 -8.34 -3.51 -3.04
C TYR A 93 -8.29 -2.84 -4.42
N SER A 94 -9.05 -1.77 -4.61
CA SER A 94 -9.04 -0.99 -5.84
C SER A 94 -7.74 -0.20 -6.00
N GLU A 95 -7.39 0.60 -5.00
CA GLU A 95 -6.29 1.56 -5.09
C GLU A 95 -4.92 0.87 -5.09
N VAL A 96 -4.69 -0.12 -4.23
CA VAL A 96 -3.40 -0.84 -4.21
C VAL A 96 -3.19 -1.61 -5.51
N LYS A 97 -4.25 -2.13 -6.12
CA LYS A 97 -4.15 -2.76 -7.44
C LYS A 97 -3.75 -1.77 -8.53
N VAL A 98 -4.29 -0.55 -8.49
CA VAL A 98 -3.89 0.53 -9.40
C VAL A 98 -2.43 0.92 -9.14
N ILE A 99 -2.03 1.07 -7.89
CA ILE A 99 -0.65 1.42 -7.49
C ILE A 99 0.35 0.37 -7.99
N ASN A 100 0.09 -0.92 -7.75
CA ASN A 100 0.95 -2.01 -8.23
C ASN A 100 1.14 -1.94 -9.74
N ARG A 101 0.04 -1.69 -10.48
CA ARG A 101 0.11 -1.51 -11.93
C ARG A 101 0.92 -0.28 -12.34
N GLN A 102 0.74 0.85 -11.66
CA GLN A 102 1.51 2.07 -11.95
C GLN A 102 3.01 1.83 -11.76
N ILE A 103 3.38 1.13 -10.69
CA ILE A 103 4.78 0.78 -10.39
C ILE A 103 5.35 -0.16 -11.46
N GLU A 104 4.61 -1.21 -11.83
CA GLU A 104 5.00 -2.14 -12.91
C GLU A 104 5.22 -1.40 -14.24
N GLU A 105 4.29 -0.51 -14.61
CA GLU A 105 4.40 0.29 -15.85
C GLU A 105 5.62 1.21 -15.81
N VAL A 106 5.92 1.84 -14.66
CA VAL A 106 7.09 2.70 -14.49
C VAL A 106 8.39 1.89 -14.58
N LEU A 107 8.50 0.77 -13.85
CA LEU A 107 9.70 -0.07 -13.85
C LEU A 107 9.99 -0.69 -15.23
N ALA A 108 8.96 -0.96 -16.04
CA ALA A 108 9.12 -1.44 -17.41
C ALA A 108 9.68 -0.39 -18.39
N THR A 109 9.73 0.89 -18.00
CA THR A 109 10.28 1.98 -18.83
C THR A 109 11.74 2.32 -18.55
N TYR A 110 12.34 1.70 -17.54
CA TYR A 110 13.78 1.77 -17.25
C TYR A 110 14.56 0.77 -18.12
#